data_AF-A0A1Y4JG21-F1
#
_entry.id   AF-A0A1Y4JG21-F1
#
_cell.length_a   1.000
_cell.length_b   1.000
_cell.length_c   1.000
_cell.angle_alpha   90.00
_cell.angle_beta   90.00
_cell.angle_gamma   90.00
#
_symmetry.space_group_name_H-M   'P 1'
#
loop_
_entity.id
_entity.type
_entity.pdbx_description
1 polymer ?
#
loop_
_entity_poly.entity_id
_entity_poly.type
_entity_poly.pdbx_seq_one_letter_code
_entity_poly.pdbx_strand_id
1 'polypeptide(L)'
;MKELMNITRWGQSKWRMSLIVDVLAVVIIGSVWLNVVPFRSGFEITDELGGNIFPSSILSVATTDAQVIVPADSMFVGNPKSCIAVKVRSTKAYSRVRIEVAETPFFSRSVSEFVLAKPRTEYVIYPDVIWNYEALKNNNQAEPISVAITVEMNGKELGQRVRTFSVRSINECLLGYVTGGTRFHDTGIFFAAYVNEENPMIDQLLREALNTRIVNRFLGYQGSPEAVDNQVYALWNVLQKRNFRYSSVSNTSLSSNVVFSQRVRTFDDALESSQINCVDGSVLFASLLRAINIEPILVRTPGHMFVGYYTDANHKDMKFLETTMIGDVDLDDFFPDEQLDSTMVGKTQNQMSRITFDKSKEYASRKYQENEKGIHSGRLNYMFLEISKDVRRRIQPIGK
;
A
#
# COMPACT_ATOMS: atom_id res chain seq x y z
N MET A 1 22.25 73.51 47.59
CA MET A 1 21.94 72.90 46.28
C MET A 1 22.82 71.69 45.90
N LYS A 2 24.09 71.57 46.35
CA LYS A 2 24.94 70.40 46.03
C LYS A 2 24.63 69.11 46.84
N GLU A 3 24.09 69.20 48.05
CA GLU A 3 23.75 68.00 48.85
C GLU A 3 22.47 67.28 48.40
N LEU A 4 21.45 68.01 47.92
CA LEU A 4 20.21 67.44 47.39
C LEU A 4 20.41 66.66 46.08
N MET A 5 21.47 66.97 45.31
CA MET A 5 21.85 66.26 44.08
C MET A 5 22.59 64.93 44.33
N ASN A 6 23.20 64.74 45.50
CA ASN A 6 23.90 63.49 45.82
C ASN A 6 22.95 62.41 46.37
N ILE A 7 21.92 62.81 47.13
CA ILE A 7 20.94 61.87 47.71
C ILE A 7 20.03 61.27 46.61
N THR A 8 19.67 62.08 45.61
CA THR A 8 18.87 61.63 44.45
C THR A 8 19.66 60.70 43.52
N ARG A 9 20.97 60.96 43.31
CA ARG A 9 21.85 60.09 42.52
C ARG A 9 22.09 58.72 43.18
N TRP A 10 22.21 58.69 44.51
CA TRP A 10 22.43 57.44 45.27
C TRP A 10 21.17 56.57 45.32
N GLY A 11 19.98 57.17 45.45
CA GLY A 11 18.70 56.48 45.35
C GLY A 11 18.44 55.89 43.95
N GLN A 12 18.74 56.64 42.88
CA GLN A 12 18.61 56.14 41.50
C GLN A 12 19.60 55.01 41.17
N SER A 13 20.82 55.05 41.71
CA SER A 13 21.82 53.99 41.50
C SER A 13 21.40 52.66 42.15
N LYS A 14 20.82 52.70 43.36
CA LYS A 14 20.34 51.48 44.04
C LYS A 14 19.17 50.84 43.31
N TRP A 15 18.22 51.65 42.83
CA TRP A 15 17.09 51.16 42.02
C TRP A 15 17.55 50.53 40.70
N ARG A 16 18.53 51.13 40.02
CA ARG A 16 19.11 50.56 38.79
C ARG A 16 19.85 49.25 39.04
N MET A 17 20.60 49.14 40.14
CA MET A 17 21.30 47.90 40.50
C MET A 17 20.32 46.79 40.89
N SER A 18 19.25 47.11 41.62
CA SER A 18 18.19 46.14 41.94
C SER A 18 17.51 45.63 40.65
N LEU A 19 17.17 46.54 39.73
CA LEU A 19 16.58 46.18 38.44
C LEU A 19 17.48 45.28 37.59
N ILE A 20 18.80 45.53 37.59
CA ILE A 20 19.76 44.69 36.87
C ILE A 20 19.84 43.29 37.50
N VAL A 21 19.86 43.20 38.82
CA VAL A 21 19.89 41.92 39.56
C VAL A 21 18.59 41.14 39.33
N ASP A 22 17.44 41.81 39.35
CA ASP A 22 16.14 41.18 39.11
C ASP A 22 16.02 40.69 37.66
N VAL A 23 16.49 41.47 36.68
CA VAL A 23 16.54 41.04 35.28
C VAL A 23 17.50 39.86 35.10
N LEU A 24 18.68 39.88 35.72
CA LEU A 24 19.62 38.75 35.71
C LEU A 24 19.01 37.51 36.38
N ALA A 25 18.31 37.67 37.50
CA ALA A 25 17.61 36.59 38.17
C ALA A 25 16.48 36.03 37.28
N VAL A 26 15.72 36.87 36.59
CA VAL A 26 14.68 36.43 35.62
C VAL A 26 15.30 35.76 34.39
N VAL A 27 16.47 36.20 33.92
CA VAL A 27 17.18 35.56 32.80
C VAL A 27 17.79 34.24 33.24
N ILE A 28 18.33 34.14 34.46
CA ILE A 28 18.87 32.89 35.00
C ILE A 28 17.74 31.92 35.31
N ILE A 29 16.67 32.37 35.99
CA ILE A 29 15.47 31.57 36.24
C ILE A 29 14.83 31.20 34.91
N GLY A 30 14.74 32.08 33.93
CA GLY A 30 14.22 31.80 32.59
C GLY A 30 15.09 30.83 31.81
N SER A 31 16.42 30.94 31.91
CA SER A 31 17.38 30.02 31.28
C SER A 31 17.37 28.66 31.96
N VAL A 32 17.31 28.62 33.29
CA VAL A 32 17.13 27.41 34.08
C VAL A 32 15.76 26.83 33.79
N TRP A 33 14.68 27.60 33.72
CA TRP A 33 13.33 27.12 33.40
C TRP A 33 13.27 26.60 31.95
N LEU A 34 13.92 27.25 30.98
CA LEU A 34 14.07 26.73 29.61
C LEU A 34 14.95 25.47 29.53
N ASN A 35 15.85 25.24 30.50
CA ASN A 35 16.71 24.05 30.58
C ASN A 35 16.21 22.96 31.57
N VAL A 36 15.30 23.28 32.49
CA VAL A 36 14.91 22.50 33.69
C VAL A 36 13.40 22.30 33.82
N VAL A 37 12.53 23.14 33.21
CA VAL A 37 11.19 22.65 32.82
C VAL A 37 11.49 21.42 32.02
N PRO A 38 10.94 20.25 32.37
CA PRO A 38 11.44 19.01 31.85
C PRO A 38 11.59 19.15 30.33
N PHE A 39 12.81 18.93 29.84
CA PHE A 39 13.02 17.94 28.78
C PHE A 39 11.77 17.06 28.80
N ARG A 40 10.87 17.15 27.83
CA ARG A 40 9.73 16.22 27.77
C ARG A 40 10.34 14.84 27.57
N SER A 41 10.80 14.22 28.65
CA SER A 41 11.42 12.91 28.70
C SER A 41 10.26 11.95 28.63
N GLY A 42 9.82 11.74 27.41
CA GLY A 42 8.77 10.83 27.05
C GLY A 42 9.04 10.35 25.63
N PHE A 43 8.15 9.50 25.17
CA PHE A 43 8.15 9.03 23.80
C PHE A 43 6.72 9.13 23.26
N GLU A 44 6.63 9.06 21.95
CA GLU A 44 5.36 9.05 21.21
C GLU A 44 5.32 7.81 20.33
N ILE A 45 4.14 7.19 20.22
CA ILE A 45 3.90 6.10 19.27
C ILE A 45 3.45 6.74 17.95
N THR A 46 4.28 6.66 16.93
CA THR A 46 4.07 7.27 15.61
C THR A 46 3.95 6.20 14.53
N ASP A 47 3.39 6.55 13.37
CA ASP A 47 3.36 5.70 12.18
C ASP A 47 3.16 6.57 10.92
N GLU A 48 3.49 6.02 9.77
CA GLU A 48 3.38 6.70 8.47
C GLU A 48 1.95 6.69 7.90
N LEU A 49 1.07 5.83 8.40
CA LEU A 49 -0.22 5.50 7.80
C LEU A 49 -1.43 5.99 8.62
N GLY A 50 -1.22 6.94 9.54
CA GLY A 50 -2.28 7.55 10.32
C GLY A 50 -3.05 6.59 11.23
N GLY A 51 -2.38 5.56 11.76
CA GLY A 51 -2.96 4.55 12.65
C GLY A 51 -3.55 3.35 11.90
N ASN A 52 -3.16 3.11 10.64
CA ASN A 52 -3.63 1.97 9.86
C ASN A 52 -2.51 0.94 9.66
N ILE A 53 -2.84 -0.34 9.85
CA ILE A 53 -1.94 -1.47 9.58
C ILE A 53 -2.55 -2.25 8.42
N PHE A 54 -1.79 -2.47 7.34
CA PHE A 54 -2.26 -3.18 6.16
C PHE A 54 -1.68 -4.61 6.12
N PRO A 55 -2.48 -5.64 6.45
CA PRO A 55 -2.04 -7.04 6.36
C PRO A 55 -1.48 -7.41 4.98
N SER A 56 -2.14 -6.93 3.92
CA SER A 56 -1.73 -7.16 2.53
C SER A 56 -0.30 -6.66 2.27
N SER A 57 0.00 -5.44 2.69
CA SER A 57 1.35 -4.87 2.59
C SER A 57 2.36 -5.69 3.39
N ILE A 58 2.08 -6.01 4.66
CA ILE A 58 2.99 -6.75 5.54
C ILE A 58 3.32 -8.14 4.98
N LEU A 59 2.28 -8.91 4.62
CA LEU A 59 2.43 -10.27 4.10
C LEU A 59 3.23 -10.29 2.81
N SER A 60 2.96 -9.33 1.91
CA SER A 60 3.57 -9.29 0.58
C SER A 60 5.08 -9.01 0.59
N VAL A 61 5.62 -8.40 1.65
CA VAL A 61 7.07 -8.10 1.79
C VAL A 61 7.72 -8.85 2.95
N ALA A 62 7.01 -9.78 3.60
CA ALA A 62 7.47 -10.45 4.80
C ALA A 62 8.81 -11.21 4.60
N THR A 63 9.03 -11.75 3.41
CA THR A 63 10.21 -12.56 3.06
C THR A 63 11.18 -11.85 2.10
N THR A 64 10.96 -10.57 1.81
CA THR A 64 11.78 -9.80 0.86
C THR A 64 12.40 -8.59 1.53
N ASP A 65 13.46 -8.01 0.98
CA ASP A 65 14.05 -6.75 1.47
C ASP A 65 13.34 -5.51 0.93
N ALA A 66 12.17 -5.68 0.30
CA ALA A 66 11.44 -4.56 -0.28
C ALA A 66 10.92 -3.63 0.83
N GLN A 67 11.36 -2.38 0.78
CA GLN A 67 10.84 -1.30 1.60
C GLN A 67 9.99 -0.38 0.72
N VAL A 68 8.69 -0.69 0.64
CA VAL A 68 7.71 0.09 -0.15
C VAL A 68 7.21 1.29 0.63
N ILE A 69 6.95 1.11 1.93
CA ILE A 69 6.60 2.21 2.84
C ILE A 69 7.90 2.79 3.37
N VAL A 70 8.17 4.02 2.97
CA VAL A 70 9.37 4.78 3.28
C VAL A 70 9.28 5.28 4.73
N PRO A 71 10.36 5.18 5.54
CA PRO A 71 10.32 5.62 6.92
C PRO A 71 10.30 7.15 6.97
N ALA A 72 9.95 7.73 8.11
CA ALA A 72 10.00 9.18 8.28
C ALA A 72 11.39 9.76 7.94
N ASP A 73 11.43 10.96 7.32
CA ASP A 73 12.63 11.77 6.98
C ASP A 73 13.42 12.22 8.24
N SER A 74 13.86 11.26 9.04
CA SER A 74 14.40 11.44 10.38
C SER A 74 15.44 10.37 10.65
N MET A 75 16.20 10.56 11.73
CA MET A 75 17.19 9.58 12.13
C MET A 75 16.49 8.36 12.69
N PHE A 76 16.45 7.27 11.92
CA PHE A 76 15.75 6.06 12.33
C PHE A 76 16.69 4.88 12.56
N VAL A 77 16.21 3.93 13.36
CA VAL A 77 16.85 2.63 13.61
C VAL A 77 15.77 1.54 13.67
N GLY A 78 16.16 0.29 13.44
CA GLY A 78 15.25 -0.86 13.46
C GLY A 78 14.61 -1.17 12.10
N ASN A 79 13.50 -1.92 12.11
CA ASN A 79 12.85 -2.43 10.91
C ASN A 79 11.57 -1.66 10.55
N PRO A 80 11.60 -0.79 9.54
CA PRO A 80 10.47 0.08 9.20
C PRO A 80 9.27 -0.64 8.57
N LYS A 81 9.38 -1.92 8.20
CA LYS A 81 8.29 -2.67 7.56
C LYS A 81 7.07 -2.85 8.48
N SER A 82 7.22 -2.68 9.79
CA SER A 82 6.09 -2.77 10.72
C SER A 82 5.19 -1.52 10.71
N CYS A 83 5.70 -0.38 10.24
CA CYS A 83 5.11 0.96 10.35
C CYS A 83 4.81 1.44 11.78
N ILE A 84 4.98 0.59 12.81
CA ILE A 84 4.82 0.97 14.20
C ILE A 84 6.16 1.53 14.66
N ALA A 85 6.17 2.81 15.03
CA ALA A 85 7.38 3.50 15.43
C ALA A 85 7.26 4.19 16.78
N VAL A 86 8.42 4.40 17.42
CA VAL A 86 8.58 5.11 18.68
C VAL A 86 9.48 6.30 18.43
N LYS A 87 8.91 7.50 18.55
CA LYS A 87 9.67 8.74 18.52
C LYS A 87 10.18 9.06 19.93
N VAL A 88 11.49 9.15 20.09
CA VAL A 88 12.14 9.42 21.38
C VAL A 88 13.38 10.30 21.20
N ARG A 89 13.67 11.15 22.18
CA ARG A 89 14.88 12.00 22.18
C ARG A 89 15.97 11.39 23.04
N SER A 90 17.16 11.18 22.46
CA SER A 90 18.31 10.68 23.20
C SER A 90 18.78 11.67 24.27
N THR A 91 19.23 11.16 25.41
CA THR A 91 19.73 11.99 26.53
C THR A 91 21.24 12.24 26.42
N LYS A 92 22.02 11.20 26.14
CA LYS A 92 23.47 11.24 25.96
C LYS A 92 23.88 10.49 24.70
N ALA A 93 25.16 10.61 24.31
CA ALA A 93 25.70 9.81 23.23
C ALA A 93 25.64 8.33 23.60
N TYR A 94 25.34 7.48 22.62
CA TYR A 94 25.17 6.04 22.80
C TYR A 94 24.11 5.67 23.87
N SER A 95 23.02 6.45 23.94
CA SER A 95 21.88 6.10 24.80
C SER A 95 21.31 4.74 24.38
N ARG A 96 21.20 3.82 25.32
CA ARG A 96 20.57 2.51 25.10
C ARG A 96 19.07 2.63 25.33
N VAL A 97 18.27 2.13 24.40
CA VAL A 97 16.81 2.14 24.49
C VAL A 97 16.31 0.71 24.37
N ARG A 98 15.53 0.26 25.35
CA ARG A 98 14.81 -1.02 25.33
C ARG A 98 13.33 -0.71 25.11
N ILE A 99 12.75 -1.33 24.10
CA ILE A 99 11.34 -1.17 23.73
C ILE A 99 10.67 -2.51 23.86
N GLU A 100 9.57 -2.54 24.59
CA GLU A 100 8.70 -3.69 24.72
C GLU A 100 7.36 -3.38 24.07
N VAL A 101 6.96 -4.22 23.11
CA VAL A 101 5.66 -4.15 22.45
C VAL A 101 4.79 -5.25 23.04
N ALA A 102 3.65 -4.88 23.61
CA ALA A 102 2.71 -5.83 24.20
C ALA A 102 2.03 -6.69 23.13
N GLU A 103 1.60 -7.89 23.51
CA GLU A 103 0.88 -8.80 22.63
C GLU A 103 -0.48 -8.23 22.19
N THR A 104 -0.87 -8.56 20.96
CA THR A 104 -2.21 -8.36 20.40
C THR A 104 -2.65 -9.61 19.64
N PRO A 105 -3.92 -9.72 19.19
CA PRO A 105 -4.34 -10.84 18.33
C PRO A 105 -3.49 -10.98 17.05
N PHE A 106 -2.86 -9.91 16.57
CA PHE A 106 -2.11 -9.88 15.30
C PHE A 106 -0.60 -9.95 15.44
N PHE A 107 -0.04 -9.86 16.65
CA PHE A 107 1.40 -10.04 16.87
C PHE A 107 1.69 -10.40 18.33
N SER A 108 2.71 -11.24 18.52
CA SER A 108 3.17 -11.65 19.84
C SER A 108 3.99 -10.54 20.53
N ARG A 109 4.08 -10.63 21.86
CA ARG A 109 4.95 -9.76 22.65
C ARG A 109 6.39 -9.82 22.14
N SER A 110 7.02 -8.67 21.98
CA SER A 110 8.42 -8.53 21.54
C SER A 110 9.19 -7.54 22.40
N VAL A 111 10.51 -7.71 22.42
CA VAL A 111 11.45 -6.80 23.10
C VAL A 111 12.63 -6.56 22.16
N SER A 112 12.92 -5.30 21.90
CA SER A 112 14.04 -4.89 21.04
C SER A 112 14.91 -3.86 21.76
N GLU A 113 16.22 -3.89 21.50
CA GLU A 113 17.18 -2.95 22.07
C GLU A 113 17.94 -2.19 20.97
N PHE A 114 18.14 -0.90 21.18
CA PHE A 114 18.77 0.00 20.21
C PHE A 114 19.79 0.91 20.89
N VAL A 115 20.80 1.33 20.13
CA VAL A 115 21.82 2.30 20.58
C VAL A 115 21.70 3.58 19.76
N LEU A 116 21.36 4.68 20.43
CA LEU A 116 21.21 6.00 19.82
C LEU A 116 22.53 6.76 19.88
N ALA A 117 23.24 6.83 18.75
CA ALA A 117 24.60 7.34 18.69
C ALA A 117 24.77 8.80 19.14
N LYS A 118 23.90 9.71 18.69
CA LYS A 118 24.04 11.16 18.92
C LYS A 118 23.31 11.59 20.19
N PRO A 119 23.89 12.47 21.03
CA PRO A 119 23.20 13.04 22.19
C PRO A 119 22.12 14.04 21.78
N ARG A 120 21.09 14.21 22.63
CA ARG A 120 20.06 15.25 22.52
C ARG A 120 19.34 15.30 21.17
N THR A 121 19.30 14.17 20.46
CA THR A 121 18.82 14.04 19.09
C THR A 121 17.52 13.25 19.08
N GLU A 122 16.56 13.65 18.26
CA GLU A 122 15.32 12.90 18.04
C GLU A 122 15.58 11.70 17.14
N TYR A 123 15.09 10.53 17.56
CA TYR A 123 15.14 9.29 16.81
C TYR A 123 13.74 8.73 16.61
N VAL A 124 13.53 8.10 15.46
CA VAL A 124 12.37 7.24 15.18
C VAL A 124 12.84 5.80 15.23
N ILE A 125 12.34 5.04 16.20
CA ILE A 125 12.76 3.65 16.42
C ILE A 125 11.63 2.74 15.95
N TYR A 126 11.91 1.84 15.02
CA TYR A 126 10.98 0.80 14.60
C TYR A 126 11.31 -0.50 15.35
N PRO A 127 10.61 -0.82 16.47
CA PRO A 127 10.82 -2.07 17.19
C PRO A 127 10.48 -3.29 16.34
N ASP A 128 11.02 -4.44 16.71
CA ASP A 128 10.64 -5.70 16.08
C ASP A 128 9.19 -6.03 16.44
N VAL A 129 8.41 -6.41 15.44
CA VAL A 129 7.03 -6.87 15.61
C VAL A 129 6.96 -8.32 15.13
N ILE A 130 6.59 -9.22 16.03
CA ILE A 130 6.47 -10.65 15.74
C ILE A 130 5.05 -10.92 15.24
N TRP A 131 4.82 -10.71 13.94
CA TRP A 131 3.51 -10.82 13.32
C TRP A 131 2.92 -12.23 13.42
N ASN A 132 1.63 -12.31 13.75
CA ASN A 132 0.81 -13.51 13.56
C ASN A 132 0.26 -13.49 12.13
N TYR A 133 1.02 -14.08 11.19
CA TYR A 133 0.67 -14.06 9.77
C TYR A 133 -0.67 -14.73 9.45
N GLU A 134 -1.04 -15.78 10.20
CA GLU A 134 -2.35 -16.42 10.05
C GLU A 134 -3.49 -15.48 10.43
N ALA A 135 -3.37 -14.76 11.56
CA ALA A 135 -4.38 -13.77 11.95
C ALA A 135 -4.49 -12.64 10.92
N LEU A 136 -3.35 -12.14 10.41
CA LEU A 136 -3.31 -11.11 9.36
C LEU A 136 -4.00 -11.58 8.08
N LYS A 137 -3.70 -12.80 7.62
CA LYS A 137 -4.24 -13.41 6.40
C LYS A 137 -5.75 -13.66 6.48
N ASN A 138 -6.24 -13.99 7.67
CA ASN A 138 -7.66 -14.26 7.92
C ASN A 138 -8.49 -13.01 8.31
N ASN A 139 -7.87 -11.83 8.36
CA ASN A 139 -8.57 -10.60 8.74
C ASN A 139 -9.42 -10.04 7.58
N ASN A 140 -10.70 -10.41 7.50
CA ASN A 140 -11.56 -9.99 6.39
C ASN A 140 -12.23 -8.62 6.61
N GLN A 141 -12.21 -8.08 7.83
CA GLN A 141 -12.80 -6.79 8.19
C GLN A 141 -11.80 -5.91 8.94
N ALA A 142 -12.05 -4.61 9.00
CA ALA A 142 -11.19 -3.72 9.76
C ALA A 142 -11.41 -3.95 11.27
N GLU A 143 -10.33 -4.19 12.01
CA GLU A 143 -10.37 -4.45 13.45
C GLU A 143 -9.53 -3.41 14.21
N PRO A 144 -10.09 -2.70 15.21
CA PRO A 144 -9.32 -1.81 16.06
C PRO A 144 -8.51 -2.59 17.10
N ILE A 145 -7.23 -2.26 17.25
CA ILE A 145 -6.36 -2.83 18.29
C ILE A 145 -5.69 -1.73 19.11
N SER A 146 -5.41 -2.02 20.37
CA SER A 146 -4.62 -1.16 21.25
C SER A 146 -3.17 -1.61 21.25
N VAL A 147 -2.29 -0.80 20.66
CA VAL A 147 -0.84 -1.05 20.66
C VAL A 147 -0.24 -0.39 21.90
N ALA A 148 0.13 -1.20 22.88
CA ALA A 148 0.79 -0.75 24.11
C ALA A 148 2.31 -0.95 24.00
N ILE A 149 3.05 0.13 24.24
CA ILE A 149 4.52 0.14 24.17
C ILE A 149 5.08 0.67 25.48
N THR A 150 6.03 -0.07 26.05
CA THR A 150 6.83 0.35 27.19
C THR A 150 8.25 0.67 26.72
N VAL A 151 8.77 1.83 27.13
CA VAL A 151 10.12 2.26 26.75
C VAL A 151 10.97 2.50 27.99
N GLU A 152 12.19 1.98 27.95
CA GLU A 152 13.24 2.24 28.91
C GLU A 152 14.43 2.87 28.19
N MET A 153 15.05 3.87 28.81
CA MET A 153 16.28 4.48 28.31
C MET A 153 17.35 4.50 29.39
N ASN A 154 18.51 3.90 29.09
CA ASN A 154 19.67 3.84 29.98
C ASN A 154 19.35 3.29 31.39
N GLY A 155 18.56 2.21 31.52
CA GLY A 155 18.20 1.68 32.84
C GLY A 155 16.98 2.35 33.48
N LYS A 156 16.44 3.42 32.89
CA LYS A 156 15.35 4.22 33.45
C LYS A 156 14.09 4.10 32.62
N GLU A 157 12.99 3.71 33.24
CA GLU A 157 11.67 3.70 32.60
C GLU A 157 11.25 5.10 32.14
N LEU A 158 10.84 5.21 30.88
CA LEU A 158 10.14 6.37 30.34
C LEU A 158 8.60 6.20 30.43
N GLY A 159 8.16 5.01 30.86
CA GLY A 159 6.76 4.65 31.09
C GLY A 159 6.14 3.85 29.94
N GLN A 160 4.82 3.70 30.01
CA GLN A 160 4.00 3.05 28.98
C GLN A 160 3.12 4.08 28.26
N ARG A 161 2.90 3.84 26.97
CA ARG A 161 1.92 4.55 26.15
C ARG A 161 1.10 3.54 25.36
N VAL A 162 -0.12 3.93 25.04
CA VAL A 162 -1.05 3.13 24.23
C VAL A 162 -1.54 4.01 23.09
N ARG A 163 -1.61 3.44 21.90
CA ARG A 163 -2.25 4.07 20.74
C ARG A 163 -3.13 3.05 20.03
N THR A 164 -4.32 3.48 19.64
CA THR A 164 -5.24 2.64 18.86
C THR A 164 -4.83 2.65 17.39
N PHE A 165 -4.77 1.46 16.80
CA PHE A 165 -4.57 1.24 15.36
C PHE A 165 -5.77 0.51 14.78
N SER A 166 -5.99 0.63 13.49
CA SER A 166 -6.94 -0.19 12.74
C SER A 166 -6.17 -1.16 11.85
N VAL A 167 -6.26 -2.45 12.15
CA VAL A 167 -5.78 -3.52 11.27
C VAL A 167 -6.80 -3.66 10.15
N ARG A 168 -6.40 -3.33 8.93
CA ARG A 168 -7.28 -3.32 7.76
C ARG A 168 -7.60 -4.74 7.31
N SER A 169 -8.65 -4.88 6.51
CA SER A 169 -8.97 -6.14 5.85
C SER A 169 -7.81 -6.57 4.93
N ILE A 170 -7.57 -7.88 4.78
CA ILE A 170 -6.66 -8.46 3.79
C ILE A 170 -7.03 -8.03 2.36
N ASN A 171 -8.30 -7.72 2.13
CA ASN A 171 -8.80 -7.18 0.87
C ASN A 171 -8.57 -5.68 0.70
N GLU A 172 -7.89 -4.96 1.61
CA GLU A 172 -7.56 -3.54 1.41
C GLU A 172 -6.11 -3.42 0.91
N CYS A 173 -5.94 -3.00 -0.34
CA CYS A 173 -4.65 -2.72 -0.96
C CYS A 173 -4.26 -1.26 -0.69
N LEU A 174 -3.08 -1.03 -0.10
CA LEU A 174 -2.54 0.32 0.08
C LEU A 174 -2.11 0.90 -1.28
N LEU A 175 -2.77 1.95 -1.75
CA LEU A 175 -2.48 2.61 -3.02
C LEU A 175 -1.43 3.71 -2.89
N GLY A 176 -1.39 4.35 -1.73
CA GLY A 176 -0.43 5.37 -1.42
C GLY A 176 -0.81 6.14 -0.17
N TYR A 177 0.09 7.01 0.27
CA TYR A 177 -0.09 7.78 1.50
C TYR A 177 0.60 9.13 1.40
N VAL A 178 0.15 10.10 2.21
CA VAL A 178 0.68 11.46 2.24
C VAL A 178 1.41 11.70 3.55
N THR A 179 2.64 12.18 3.43
CA THR A 179 3.48 12.61 4.56
C THR A 179 3.76 14.12 4.47
N GLY A 180 4.01 14.75 5.62
CA GLY A 180 4.32 16.19 5.67
C GLY A 180 3.20 17.10 5.12
N GLY A 181 1.98 16.58 5.00
CA GLY A 181 0.80 17.29 4.50
C GLY A 181 0.70 17.42 2.97
N THR A 182 1.79 17.20 2.22
CA THR A 182 1.80 17.43 0.77
C THR A 182 2.54 16.38 -0.05
N ARG A 183 3.43 15.57 0.56
CA ARG A 183 4.24 14.60 -0.17
C ARG A 183 3.50 13.28 -0.29
N PHE A 184 3.06 12.97 -1.51
CA PHE A 184 2.48 11.68 -1.86
C PHE A 184 3.56 10.62 -2.08
N HIS A 185 3.34 9.44 -1.51
CA HIS A 185 4.12 8.23 -1.73
C HIS A 185 3.24 7.20 -2.43
N ASP A 186 3.63 6.79 -3.63
CA ASP A 186 2.96 5.76 -4.40
C ASP A 186 3.34 4.38 -3.87
N THR A 187 2.33 3.57 -3.59
CA THR A 187 2.51 2.17 -3.17
C THR A 187 1.72 1.22 -4.06
N GLY A 188 1.32 1.64 -5.26
CA GLY A 188 0.57 0.85 -6.23
C GLY A 188 1.20 -0.51 -6.56
N ILE A 189 2.51 -0.67 -6.34
CA ILE A 189 3.20 -1.96 -6.45
C ILE A 189 2.56 -3.07 -5.58
N PHE A 190 1.86 -2.73 -4.49
CA PHE A 190 1.13 -3.70 -3.67
C PHE A 190 -0.01 -4.40 -4.41
N PHE A 191 -0.50 -3.89 -5.55
CA PHE A 191 -1.44 -4.65 -6.39
C PHE A 191 -0.86 -5.99 -6.84
N ALA A 192 0.46 -6.10 -6.98
CA ALA A 192 1.11 -7.37 -7.33
C ALA A 192 0.86 -8.45 -6.28
N ALA A 193 0.60 -8.10 -5.01
CA ALA A 193 0.25 -9.06 -3.97
C ALA A 193 -1.05 -9.82 -4.28
N TYR A 194 -1.98 -9.21 -5.01
CA TYR A 194 -3.28 -9.80 -5.37
C TYR A 194 -3.23 -10.61 -6.66
N VAL A 195 -2.12 -10.56 -7.40
CA VAL A 195 -1.86 -11.46 -8.51
C VAL A 195 -1.25 -12.73 -7.92
N ASN A 196 -1.96 -13.85 -8.01
CA ASN A 196 -1.58 -15.13 -7.40
C ASN A 196 -1.50 -16.24 -8.47
N GLU A 197 -0.37 -16.32 -9.15
CA GLU A 197 -0.08 -17.33 -10.17
C GLU A 197 0.09 -18.77 -9.64
N GLU A 198 0.20 -18.95 -8.33
CA GLU A 198 0.38 -20.26 -7.68
C GLU A 198 -0.92 -20.81 -7.09
N ASN A 199 -2.06 -20.13 -7.32
CA ASN A 199 -3.34 -20.57 -6.76
C ASN A 199 -3.75 -21.97 -7.29
N PRO A 200 -4.12 -22.93 -6.43
CA PRO A 200 -4.47 -24.28 -6.85
C PRO A 200 -5.64 -24.38 -7.84
N MET A 201 -6.57 -23.41 -7.84
CA MET A 201 -7.71 -23.39 -8.75
C MET A 201 -7.31 -23.02 -10.19
N ILE A 202 -6.10 -22.48 -10.41
CA ILE A 202 -5.60 -22.17 -11.76
C ILE A 202 -5.50 -23.43 -12.60
N ASP A 203 -5.01 -24.54 -12.04
CA ASP A 203 -4.89 -25.82 -12.76
C ASP A 203 -6.23 -26.27 -13.35
N GLN A 204 -7.32 -26.07 -12.61
CA GLN A 204 -8.67 -26.37 -13.10
C GLN A 204 -9.02 -25.48 -14.29
N LEU A 205 -8.80 -24.16 -14.20
CA LEU A 205 -9.10 -23.21 -15.27
C LEU A 205 -8.27 -23.47 -16.52
N LEU A 206 -6.99 -23.81 -16.38
CA LEU A 206 -6.12 -24.16 -17.50
C LEU A 206 -6.60 -25.45 -18.19
N ARG A 207 -7.03 -26.47 -17.44
CA ARG A 207 -7.62 -27.69 -18.01
C ARG A 207 -8.91 -27.40 -18.77
N GLU A 208 -9.79 -26.57 -18.21
CA GLU A 208 -11.01 -26.12 -18.88
C GLU A 208 -10.69 -25.38 -20.19
N ALA A 209 -9.64 -24.56 -20.20
CA ALA A 209 -9.19 -23.83 -21.39
C ALA A 209 -8.70 -24.78 -22.49
N LEU A 210 -7.92 -25.80 -22.13
CA LEU A 210 -7.49 -26.83 -23.08
C LEU A 210 -8.67 -27.62 -23.65
N ASN A 211 -9.69 -27.90 -22.84
CA ASN A 211 -10.90 -28.60 -23.29
C ASN A 211 -11.71 -27.82 -24.33
N THR A 212 -11.56 -26.49 -24.41
CA THR A 212 -12.20 -25.68 -25.46
C THR A 212 -11.62 -25.95 -26.86
N ARG A 213 -10.41 -26.52 -26.93
CA ARG A 213 -9.63 -26.71 -28.17
C ARG A 213 -9.28 -25.41 -28.92
N ILE A 214 -9.43 -24.24 -28.29
CA ILE A 214 -8.90 -22.97 -28.80
C ILE A 214 -7.36 -23.06 -28.88
N VAL A 215 -6.74 -23.65 -27.86
CA VAL A 215 -5.32 -24.01 -27.82
C VAL A 215 -5.16 -25.45 -27.37
N ASN A 216 -4.09 -26.11 -27.86
CA ASN A 216 -3.76 -27.50 -27.50
C ASN A 216 -2.80 -27.60 -26.30
N ARG A 217 -2.12 -26.51 -25.96
CA ARG A 217 -1.16 -26.39 -24.86
C ARG A 217 -0.89 -24.91 -24.58
N PHE A 218 -0.44 -24.59 -23.37
CA PHE A 218 0.09 -23.27 -23.03
C PHE A 218 1.61 -23.26 -23.22
N LEU A 219 2.10 -22.38 -24.10
CA LEU A 219 3.50 -22.19 -24.43
C LEU A 219 4.08 -20.88 -23.86
N GLY A 220 3.23 -20.01 -23.31
CA GLY A 220 3.61 -18.64 -22.98
C GLY A 220 4.24 -17.96 -24.20
N TYR A 221 5.40 -17.35 -24.01
CA TYR A 221 6.16 -16.68 -25.08
C TYR A 221 6.94 -17.59 -26.04
N GLN A 222 6.87 -18.92 -25.90
CA GLN A 222 7.54 -19.82 -26.85
C GLN A 222 6.78 -19.95 -28.18
N GLY A 223 5.57 -19.40 -28.27
CA GLY A 223 4.79 -19.34 -29.51
C GLY A 223 5.02 -18.07 -30.33
N SER A 224 4.30 -17.94 -31.45
CA SER A 224 4.20 -16.66 -32.18
C SER A 224 3.34 -15.64 -31.40
N PRO A 225 3.41 -14.34 -31.72
CA PRO A 225 2.51 -13.34 -31.16
C PRO A 225 1.02 -13.69 -31.26
N GLU A 226 0.61 -14.30 -32.38
CA GLU A 226 -0.76 -14.81 -32.57
C GLU A 226 -1.06 -16.00 -31.65
N ALA A 227 -0.09 -16.89 -31.42
CA ALA A 227 -0.25 -17.99 -30.47
C ALA A 227 -0.36 -17.48 -29.02
N VAL A 228 0.28 -16.35 -28.68
CA VAL A 228 0.09 -15.67 -27.39
C VAL A 228 -1.33 -15.12 -27.28
N ASP A 229 -1.82 -14.36 -28.27
CA ASP A 229 -3.21 -13.83 -28.28
C ASP A 229 -4.25 -14.96 -28.20
N ASN A 230 -4.02 -16.10 -28.88
CA ASN A 230 -4.90 -17.27 -28.80
C ASN A 230 -4.90 -17.94 -27.41
N GLN A 231 -3.77 -17.99 -26.71
CA GLN A 231 -3.72 -18.48 -25.32
C GLN A 231 -4.50 -17.56 -24.38
N VAL A 232 -4.34 -16.25 -24.56
CA VAL A 232 -5.06 -15.23 -23.80
C VAL A 232 -6.57 -15.33 -24.06
N TYR A 233 -6.97 -15.51 -25.31
CA TYR A 233 -8.36 -15.74 -25.69
C TYR A 233 -8.93 -17.03 -25.07
N ALA A 234 -8.14 -18.11 -24.99
CA ALA A 234 -8.58 -19.35 -24.36
C ALA A 234 -8.92 -19.13 -22.85
N LEU A 235 -8.11 -18.34 -22.14
CA LEU A 235 -8.38 -17.97 -20.75
C LEU A 235 -9.65 -17.11 -20.63
N TRP A 236 -9.79 -16.10 -21.50
CA TRP A 236 -10.99 -15.26 -21.59
C TRP A 236 -12.25 -16.10 -21.80
N ASN A 237 -12.22 -17.05 -22.74
CA ASN A 237 -13.36 -17.89 -23.08
C ASN A 237 -13.83 -18.76 -21.90
N VAL A 238 -12.89 -19.28 -21.10
CA VAL A 238 -13.22 -20.05 -19.90
C VAL A 238 -13.87 -19.18 -18.83
N LEU A 239 -13.30 -18.01 -18.57
CA LEU A 239 -13.87 -17.11 -17.56
C LEU A 239 -15.26 -16.63 -17.97
N GLN A 240 -15.48 -16.28 -19.23
CA GLN A 240 -16.81 -15.86 -19.69
C GLN A 240 -17.84 -16.98 -19.57
N LYS A 241 -17.46 -18.24 -19.82
CA LYS A 241 -18.35 -19.41 -19.61
C LYS A 241 -18.80 -19.60 -18.17
N ARG A 242 -18.10 -18.99 -17.20
CA ARG A 242 -18.45 -19.03 -15.78
C ARG A 242 -19.46 -17.94 -15.37
N ASN A 243 -19.95 -17.14 -16.32
CA ASN A 243 -21.01 -16.15 -16.12
C ASN A 243 -20.72 -15.18 -14.96
N PHE A 244 -19.48 -14.66 -14.89
CA PHE A 244 -19.18 -13.56 -13.99
C PHE A 244 -20.15 -12.41 -14.21
N ARG A 245 -20.61 -11.79 -13.13
CA ARG A 245 -21.39 -10.55 -13.18
C ARG A 245 -20.48 -9.40 -12.80
N TYR A 246 -20.50 -8.34 -13.59
CA TYR A 246 -19.81 -7.13 -13.20
C TYR A 246 -20.50 -6.49 -11.99
N SER A 247 -19.72 -6.05 -11.01
CA SER A 247 -20.21 -5.29 -9.86
C SER A 247 -19.46 -3.96 -9.76
N SER A 248 -20.18 -2.85 -9.94
CA SER A 248 -19.64 -1.50 -9.74
C SER A 248 -19.49 -1.11 -8.27
N VAL A 249 -19.93 -1.98 -7.33
CA VAL A 249 -19.89 -1.70 -5.90
C VAL A 249 -18.48 -1.98 -5.37
N SER A 250 -17.62 -0.95 -5.40
CA SER A 250 -16.36 -0.93 -4.66
C SER A 250 -16.54 -0.21 -3.33
N ASN A 251 -16.93 -0.93 -2.28
CA ASN A 251 -16.96 -0.38 -0.91
C ASN A 251 -15.52 -0.34 -0.35
N THR A 252 -14.71 0.62 -0.82
CA THR A 252 -13.45 0.95 -0.14
C THR A 252 -13.80 1.65 1.16
N SER A 253 -13.49 1.00 2.28
CA SER A 253 -13.88 1.48 3.61
C SER A 253 -12.97 2.60 4.13
N LEU A 254 -11.84 2.87 3.45
CA LEU A 254 -10.84 3.83 3.88
C LEU A 254 -10.24 4.63 2.71
N SER A 255 -10.76 5.84 2.54
CA SER A 255 -10.05 6.92 1.86
C SER A 255 -10.02 8.11 2.81
N SER A 256 -8.84 8.43 3.34
CA SER A 256 -8.63 9.61 4.17
C SER A 256 -7.67 10.58 3.46
N ASN A 257 -7.50 11.78 4.00
CA ASN A 257 -6.50 12.73 3.48
C ASN A 257 -5.04 12.23 3.65
N VAL A 258 -4.82 11.15 4.42
CA VAL A 258 -3.50 10.60 4.72
C VAL A 258 -3.24 9.31 3.96
N VAL A 259 -4.25 8.45 3.80
CA VAL A 259 -4.10 7.10 3.23
C VAL A 259 -5.17 6.83 2.18
N PHE A 260 -4.72 6.32 1.04
CA PHE A 260 -5.56 5.86 -0.06
C PHE A 260 -5.47 4.35 -0.16
N SER A 261 -6.62 3.68 -0.21
CA SER A 261 -6.69 2.24 -0.38
C SER A 261 -7.71 1.83 -1.44
N GLN A 262 -7.60 0.59 -1.91
CA GLN A 262 -8.53 -0.02 -2.83
C GLN A 262 -8.92 -1.38 -2.29
N ARG A 263 -10.22 -1.64 -2.20
CA ARG A 263 -10.68 -3.00 -1.92
C ARG A 263 -10.41 -3.91 -3.14
N VAL A 264 -9.72 -5.02 -2.92
CA VAL A 264 -9.37 -6.04 -3.92
C VAL A 264 -9.68 -7.42 -3.35
N ARG A 265 -10.51 -8.18 -4.05
CA ARG A 265 -10.78 -9.59 -3.73
C ARG A 265 -9.53 -10.44 -3.99
N THR A 266 -9.32 -11.44 -3.16
CA THR A 266 -8.31 -12.46 -3.46
C THR A 266 -8.76 -13.32 -4.65
N PHE A 267 -7.85 -14.11 -5.22
CA PHE A 267 -8.17 -15.00 -6.34
C PHE A 267 -9.35 -15.92 -6.01
N ASP A 268 -9.34 -16.52 -4.82
CA ASP A 268 -10.40 -17.42 -4.34
C ASP A 268 -11.74 -16.67 -4.18
N ASP A 269 -11.72 -15.52 -3.48
CA ASP A 269 -12.91 -14.69 -3.28
C ASP A 269 -13.54 -14.24 -4.63
N ALA A 270 -12.70 -13.94 -5.63
CA ALA A 270 -13.14 -13.51 -6.96
C ALA A 270 -13.82 -14.66 -7.72
N LEU A 271 -13.26 -15.88 -7.69
CA LEU A 271 -13.86 -17.05 -8.32
C LEU A 271 -15.15 -17.50 -7.63
N GLU A 272 -15.22 -17.48 -6.29
CA GLU A 272 -16.38 -17.93 -5.54
C GLU A 272 -17.58 -16.98 -5.66
N SER A 273 -17.35 -15.67 -5.55
CA SER A 273 -18.43 -14.69 -5.51
C SER A 273 -19.12 -14.49 -6.86
N SER A 274 -18.46 -14.84 -7.97
CA SER A 274 -18.91 -14.59 -9.35
C SER A 274 -19.31 -13.12 -9.61
N GLN A 275 -18.90 -12.20 -8.74
CA GLN A 275 -19.15 -10.75 -8.81
C GLN A 275 -17.83 -10.00 -8.66
N ILE A 276 -17.33 -9.49 -9.77
CA ILE A 276 -16.00 -8.86 -9.83
C ILE A 276 -16.13 -7.42 -10.34
N ASN A 277 -15.35 -6.52 -9.74
CA ASN A 277 -15.16 -5.17 -10.29
C ASN A 277 -13.95 -5.14 -11.23
N CYS A 278 -13.63 -3.97 -11.79
CA CYS A 278 -12.54 -3.80 -12.75
C CYS A 278 -11.16 -4.17 -12.18
N VAL A 279 -10.96 -3.93 -10.88
CA VAL A 279 -9.73 -4.26 -10.16
C VAL A 279 -9.61 -5.76 -9.93
N ASP A 280 -10.66 -6.39 -9.40
CA ASP A 280 -10.74 -7.83 -9.13
C ASP A 280 -10.53 -8.63 -10.43
N GLY A 281 -11.21 -8.23 -11.51
CA GLY A 281 -11.07 -8.87 -12.82
C GLY A 281 -9.65 -8.74 -13.38
N SER A 282 -9.03 -7.57 -13.22
CA SER A 282 -7.66 -7.33 -13.69
C SER A 282 -6.63 -8.19 -12.96
N VAL A 283 -6.69 -8.29 -11.63
CA VAL A 283 -5.76 -9.12 -10.85
C VAL A 283 -6.01 -10.62 -11.03
N LEU A 284 -7.27 -11.03 -11.16
CA LEU A 284 -7.65 -12.41 -11.49
C LEU A 284 -7.06 -12.83 -12.85
N PHE A 285 -7.29 -12.02 -13.87
CA PHE A 285 -6.80 -12.32 -15.22
C PHE A 285 -5.26 -12.27 -15.30
N ALA A 286 -4.63 -11.30 -14.63
CA ALA A 286 -3.18 -11.23 -14.51
C ALA A 286 -2.59 -12.48 -13.85
N SER A 287 -3.28 -13.06 -12.86
CA SER A 287 -2.83 -14.30 -12.20
C SER A 287 -2.77 -15.47 -13.18
N LEU A 288 -3.78 -15.59 -14.05
CA LEU A 288 -3.83 -16.62 -15.10
C LEU A 288 -2.75 -16.42 -16.15
N LEU A 289 -2.54 -15.18 -16.62
CA LEU A 289 -1.48 -14.86 -17.57
C LEU A 289 -0.11 -15.25 -17.02
N ARG A 290 0.14 -14.89 -15.76
CA ARG A 290 1.42 -15.17 -15.12
C ARG A 290 1.67 -16.67 -14.94
N ALA A 291 0.63 -17.43 -14.60
CA ALA A 291 0.70 -18.89 -14.50
C ALA A 291 1.05 -19.59 -15.83
N ILE A 292 0.73 -18.97 -16.97
CA ILE A 292 1.12 -19.47 -18.31
C ILE A 292 2.39 -18.80 -18.86
N ASN A 293 3.20 -18.19 -17.99
CA ASN A 293 4.45 -17.51 -18.33
C ASN A 293 4.29 -16.33 -19.30
N ILE A 294 3.17 -15.61 -19.22
CA ILE A 294 2.98 -14.30 -19.86
C ILE A 294 3.07 -13.24 -18.75
N GLU A 295 3.87 -12.19 -18.95
CA GLU A 295 3.99 -11.10 -17.98
C GLU A 295 2.82 -10.12 -18.19
N PRO A 296 1.89 -10.04 -17.21
CA PRO A 296 0.76 -9.15 -17.31
C PRO A 296 1.14 -7.72 -16.87
N ILE A 297 0.36 -6.77 -17.33
CA ILE A 297 0.49 -5.35 -16.99
C ILE A 297 -0.82 -4.94 -16.32
N LEU A 298 -0.76 -4.41 -15.11
CA LEU A 298 -1.90 -3.78 -14.47
C LEU A 298 -1.88 -2.29 -14.80
N VAL A 299 -2.92 -1.81 -15.47
CA VAL A 299 -3.05 -0.39 -15.82
C VAL A 299 -4.20 0.21 -15.06
N ARG A 300 -3.93 1.30 -14.33
CA ARG A 300 -4.95 2.04 -13.58
C ARG A 300 -5.04 3.46 -14.12
N THR A 301 -6.27 3.92 -14.28
CA THR A 301 -6.63 5.31 -14.54
C THR A 301 -7.63 5.76 -13.47
N PRO A 302 -7.90 7.07 -13.33
CA PRO A 302 -8.93 7.53 -12.40
C PRO A 302 -10.26 6.80 -12.61
N GLY A 303 -10.72 6.10 -11.56
CA GLY A 303 -11.99 5.36 -11.56
C GLY A 303 -11.99 4.01 -12.29
N HIS A 304 -10.88 3.57 -12.89
CA HIS A 304 -10.88 2.35 -13.71
C HIS A 304 -9.55 1.58 -13.70
N MET A 305 -9.62 0.28 -13.97
CA MET A 305 -8.45 -0.59 -14.07
C MET A 305 -8.67 -1.67 -15.11
N PHE A 306 -7.65 -1.94 -15.91
CA PHE A 306 -7.66 -3.01 -16.91
C PHE A 306 -6.31 -3.72 -16.94
N VAL A 307 -6.27 -4.87 -17.60
CA VAL A 307 -5.07 -5.70 -17.71
C VAL A 307 -4.48 -5.59 -19.10
N GLY A 308 -3.16 -5.63 -19.21
CA GLY A 308 -2.42 -5.77 -20.45
C GLY A 308 -1.51 -6.98 -20.41
N TYR A 309 -0.95 -7.29 -21.57
CA TYR A 309 0.03 -8.35 -21.74
C TYR A 309 0.90 -8.06 -22.96
N TYR A 310 2.13 -8.55 -22.92
CA TYR A 310 2.99 -8.54 -24.10
C TYR A 310 2.69 -9.72 -25.01
N THR A 311 2.90 -9.56 -26.32
CA THR A 311 2.75 -10.66 -27.29
C THR A 311 4.05 -11.43 -27.53
N ASP A 312 5.18 -10.98 -26.94
CA ASP A 312 6.48 -11.65 -27.00
C ASP A 312 7.34 -11.37 -25.76
N ALA A 313 8.36 -12.19 -25.53
CA ALA A 313 9.26 -12.09 -24.37
C ALA A 313 10.21 -10.87 -24.39
N ASN A 314 10.33 -10.17 -25.51
CA ASN A 314 11.12 -8.93 -25.61
C ASN A 314 10.26 -7.68 -25.35
N HIS A 315 8.97 -7.86 -25.02
CA HIS A 315 8.06 -6.80 -24.62
C HIS A 315 7.86 -5.72 -25.71
N LYS A 316 7.88 -6.12 -27.00
CA LYS A 316 7.81 -5.16 -28.12
C LYS A 316 6.41 -4.64 -28.42
N ASP A 317 5.40 -5.49 -28.32
CA ASP A 317 4.00 -5.15 -28.58
C ASP A 317 3.14 -5.51 -27.37
N MET A 318 2.35 -4.53 -26.93
CA MET A 318 1.43 -4.63 -25.80
C MET A 318 0.00 -4.66 -26.31
N LYS A 319 -0.81 -5.52 -25.70
CA LYS A 319 -2.27 -5.53 -25.85
C LYS A 319 -2.90 -5.29 -24.48
N PHE A 320 -4.11 -4.75 -24.49
CA PHE A 320 -4.89 -4.47 -23.28
C PHE A 320 -6.25 -5.17 -23.37
N LEU A 321 -6.87 -5.46 -22.23
CA LEU A 321 -8.15 -6.15 -22.13
C LEU A 321 -9.01 -5.49 -21.06
N GLU A 322 -10.22 -5.11 -21.47
CA GLU A 322 -11.27 -4.66 -20.57
C GLU A 322 -11.89 -5.87 -19.87
N THR A 323 -11.41 -6.21 -18.67
CA THR A 323 -11.85 -7.43 -17.96
C THR A 323 -13.29 -7.37 -17.46
N THR A 324 -13.88 -6.17 -17.38
CA THR A 324 -15.31 -6.04 -17.03
C THR A 324 -16.22 -6.62 -18.10
N MET A 325 -15.76 -6.69 -19.36
CA MET A 325 -16.47 -7.30 -20.48
C MET A 325 -16.39 -8.84 -20.52
N ILE A 326 -15.74 -9.49 -19.54
CA ILE A 326 -15.77 -10.95 -19.38
C ILE A 326 -17.17 -11.42 -18.95
N GLY A 327 -17.89 -10.59 -18.20
CA GLY A 327 -19.21 -10.92 -17.69
C GLY A 327 -20.33 -10.76 -18.70
N ASP A 328 -21.55 -10.96 -18.24
CA ASP A 328 -22.77 -10.58 -18.98
C ASP A 328 -22.87 -9.05 -18.98
N VAL A 329 -22.51 -8.42 -20.09
CA VAL A 329 -22.46 -6.97 -20.25
C VAL A 329 -23.25 -6.55 -21.50
N ASP A 330 -23.92 -5.41 -21.38
CA ASP A 330 -24.46 -4.67 -22.52
C ASP A 330 -23.28 -4.01 -23.24
N LEU A 331 -23.03 -4.36 -24.52
CA LEU A 331 -21.90 -3.80 -25.25
C LEU A 331 -22.12 -2.33 -25.61
N ASP A 332 -23.37 -1.86 -25.61
CA ASP A 332 -23.70 -0.48 -25.93
C ASP A 332 -23.28 0.46 -24.77
N ASP A 333 -23.09 -0.04 -23.54
CA ASP A 333 -22.46 0.71 -22.44
C ASP A 333 -21.00 1.10 -22.75
N PHE A 334 -20.32 0.33 -23.61
CA PHE A 334 -18.91 0.52 -23.97
C PHE A 334 -18.74 1.16 -25.36
N PHE A 335 -19.66 0.84 -26.28
CA PHE A 335 -19.67 1.25 -27.68
C PHE A 335 -21.08 1.76 -28.08
N PRO A 336 -21.56 2.87 -27.48
CA PRO A 336 -22.94 3.34 -27.66
C PRO A 336 -23.27 3.72 -29.12
N ASP A 337 -22.25 4.07 -29.90
CA ASP A 337 -22.40 4.47 -31.30
C ASP A 337 -22.54 3.26 -32.26
N GLU A 338 -22.25 2.04 -31.80
CA GLU A 338 -22.18 0.85 -32.66
C GLU A 338 -23.43 -0.06 -32.61
N GLN A 339 -24.32 0.10 -31.61
CA GLN A 339 -25.55 -0.69 -31.45
C GLN A 339 -25.30 -2.21 -31.58
N LEU A 340 -24.26 -2.71 -30.91
CA LEU A 340 -23.70 -4.04 -31.13
C LEU A 340 -24.67 -5.13 -30.68
N ASP A 341 -25.46 -4.89 -29.64
CA ASP A 341 -26.39 -5.86 -29.07
C ASP A 341 -27.45 -6.35 -30.09
N SER A 342 -27.91 -5.45 -30.95
CA SER A 342 -28.83 -5.77 -32.06
C SER A 342 -28.21 -6.74 -33.07
N THR A 343 -26.89 -6.72 -33.23
CA THR A 343 -26.15 -7.55 -34.19
C THR A 343 -25.70 -8.89 -33.61
N MET A 344 -25.89 -9.09 -32.31
CA MET A 344 -25.45 -10.29 -31.57
C MET A 344 -26.51 -11.40 -31.49
N VAL A 345 -27.75 -11.09 -31.91
CA VAL A 345 -28.86 -12.07 -31.96
C VAL A 345 -28.51 -13.26 -32.87
N GLY A 346 -28.62 -14.47 -32.32
CA GLY A 346 -28.41 -15.72 -33.06
C GLY A 346 -26.96 -16.23 -33.14
N LYS A 347 -25.99 -15.54 -32.50
CA LYS A 347 -24.61 -16.01 -32.41
C LYS A 347 -24.46 -17.09 -31.34
N THR A 348 -23.56 -18.04 -31.58
CA THR A 348 -23.17 -19.05 -30.57
C THR A 348 -22.35 -18.40 -29.44
N GLN A 349 -22.33 -19.02 -28.26
CA GLN A 349 -21.55 -18.54 -27.11
C GLN A 349 -20.05 -18.33 -27.45
N ASN A 350 -19.45 -19.19 -28.25
CA ASN A 350 -18.03 -19.03 -28.65
C ASN A 350 -17.85 -17.85 -29.61
N GLN A 351 -18.80 -17.59 -30.53
CA GLN A 351 -18.75 -16.41 -31.40
C GLN A 351 -18.91 -15.12 -30.59
N MET A 352 -19.83 -15.12 -29.63
CA MET A 352 -20.00 -14.02 -28.66
C MET A 352 -18.72 -13.79 -27.86
N SER A 353 -18.09 -14.87 -27.41
CA SER A 353 -16.81 -14.82 -26.70
C SER A 353 -15.70 -14.19 -27.52
N ARG A 354 -15.60 -14.54 -28.80
CA ARG A 354 -14.59 -13.96 -29.68
C ARG A 354 -14.84 -12.47 -29.90
N ILE A 355 -16.09 -12.08 -30.15
CA ILE A 355 -16.47 -10.67 -30.38
C ILE A 355 -16.16 -9.83 -29.13
N THR A 356 -16.59 -10.28 -27.95
CA THR A 356 -16.34 -9.59 -26.68
C THR A 356 -14.84 -9.50 -26.36
N PHE A 357 -14.04 -10.52 -26.68
CA PHE A 357 -12.59 -10.48 -26.55
C PHE A 357 -11.94 -9.43 -27.48
N ASP A 358 -12.35 -9.38 -28.74
CA ASP A 358 -11.78 -8.40 -29.68
C ASP A 358 -12.23 -6.97 -29.34
N LYS A 359 -13.50 -6.79 -28.92
CA LYS A 359 -14.02 -5.51 -28.45
C LYS A 359 -13.41 -5.05 -27.13
N SER A 360 -13.10 -5.96 -26.20
CA SER A 360 -12.40 -5.60 -24.97
C SER A 360 -10.98 -5.11 -25.25
N LYS A 361 -10.30 -5.68 -26.25
CA LYS A 361 -9.02 -5.18 -26.74
C LYS A 361 -9.12 -3.77 -27.32
N GLU A 362 -10.13 -3.53 -28.14
CA GLU A 362 -10.38 -2.22 -28.75
C GLU A 362 -10.64 -1.15 -27.68
N TYR A 363 -11.55 -1.43 -26.74
CA TYR A 363 -11.92 -0.50 -25.67
C TYR A 363 -10.72 -0.14 -24.79
N ALA A 364 -10.02 -1.15 -24.28
CA ALA A 364 -8.90 -0.94 -23.36
C ALA A 364 -7.72 -0.25 -24.05
N SER A 365 -7.45 -0.56 -25.33
CA SER A 365 -6.41 0.11 -26.11
C SER A 365 -6.73 1.60 -26.31
N ARG A 366 -7.99 1.94 -26.61
CA ARG A 366 -8.44 3.34 -26.68
C ARG A 366 -8.27 4.03 -25.32
N LYS A 367 -8.69 3.41 -24.22
CA LYS A 367 -8.55 3.97 -22.87
C LYS A 367 -7.08 4.19 -22.47
N TYR A 368 -6.20 3.27 -22.82
CA TYR A 368 -4.77 3.43 -22.65
C TYR A 368 -4.25 4.65 -23.42
N GLN A 369 -4.56 4.77 -24.71
CA GLN A 369 -4.11 5.90 -25.55
C GLN A 369 -4.63 7.26 -25.04
N GLU A 370 -5.90 7.34 -24.66
CA GLU A 370 -6.51 8.53 -24.06
C GLU A 370 -5.77 9.01 -22.80
N ASN A 371 -5.18 8.08 -22.05
CA ASN A 371 -4.58 8.32 -20.73
C ASN A 371 -3.07 8.11 -20.67
N GLU A 372 -2.40 7.83 -21.78
CA GLU A 372 -1.01 7.34 -21.83
C GLU A 372 -0.05 8.25 -21.05
N LYS A 373 -0.16 9.57 -21.28
CA LYS A 373 0.65 10.56 -20.56
C LYS A 373 0.44 10.53 -19.05
N GLY A 374 -0.79 10.26 -18.61
CA GLY A 374 -1.13 10.15 -17.19
C GLY A 374 -0.60 8.85 -16.58
N ILE A 375 -0.79 7.73 -17.29
CA ILE A 375 -0.36 6.39 -16.88
C ILE A 375 1.13 6.34 -16.52
N HIS A 376 1.97 7.01 -17.31
CA HIS A 376 3.42 7.06 -17.12
C HIS A 376 3.92 8.27 -16.29
N SER A 377 3.02 9.03 -15.66
CA SER A 377 3.38 10.27 -14.95
C SER A 377 3.77 10.10 -13.47
N GLY A 378 3.49 8.93 -12.87
CA GLY A 378 3.64 8.71 -11.43
C GLY A 378 2.66 9.52 -10.56
N ARG A 379 1.58 10.06 -11.15
CA ARG A 379 0.54 10.80 -10.43
C ARG A 379 -0.42 9.86 -9.70
N LEU A 380 -1.01 10.37 -8.62
CA LEU A 380 -2.10 9.70 -7.89
C LEU A 380 -3.18 9.20 -8.86
N ASN A 381 -3.66 7.97 -8.64
CA ASN A 381 -4.68 7.26 -9.42
C ASN A 381 -4.29 6.83 -10.83
N TYR A 382 -3.04 7.06 -11.26
CA TYR A 382 -2.48 6.45 -12.46
C TYR A 382 -1.47 5.36 -12.08
N MET A 383 -1.45 4.27 -12.82
CA MET A 383 -0.48 3.20 -12.59
C MET A 383 -0.21 2.44 -13.89
N PHE A 384 1.07 2.14 -14.11
CA PHE A 384 1.54 1.12 -15.03
C PHE A 384 2.39 0.15 -14.23
N LEU A 385 1.86 -1.05 -13.94
CA LEU A 385 2.54 -2.05 -13.12
C LEU A 385 2.67 -3.35 -13.89
N GLU A 386 3.86 -3.58 -14.44
CA GLU A 386 4.24 -4.85 -15.04
C GLU A 386 4.56 -5.88 -13.94
N ILE A 387 3.90 -7.04 -13.94
CA ILE A 387 4.14 -8.11 -12.96
C ILE A 387 5.34 -8.96 -13.39
N SER A 388 6.47 -8.28 -13.55
CA SER A 388 7.73 -8.86 -13.98
C SER A 388 8.38 -9.71 -12.88
N LYS A 389 9.45 -10.43 -13.24
CA LYS A 389 10.22 -11.21 -12.25
C LYS A 389 10.81 -10.32 -11.16
N ASP A 390 11.16 -9.07 -11.48
CA ASP A 390 11.72 -8.12 -10.51
C ASP A 390 10.67 -7.61 -9.52
N VAL A 391 9.42 -7.39 -9.97
CA VAL A 391 8.31 -7.13 -9.05
C VAL A 391 8.08 -8.33 -8.14
N ARG A 392 8.13 -9.55 -8.68
CA ARG A 392 7.97 -10.79 -7.89
C ARG A 392 9.06 -11.05 -6.88
N ARG A 393 10.31 -10.63 -7.14
CA ARG A 393 11.38 -10.67 -6.13
C ARG A 393 11.10 -9.74 -4.94
N ARG A 394 10.26 -8.73 -5.12
CA ARG A 394 9.95 -7.71 -4.12
C ARG A 394 8.61 -7.96 -3.41
N ILE A 395 7.59 -8.36 -4.16
CA ILE A 395 6.21 -8.49 -3.69
C ILE A 395 5.72 -9.92 -3.94
N GLN A 396 5.48 -10.65 -2.85
CA GLN A 396 4.91 -11.99 -2.86
C GLN A 396 3.37 -11.93 -2.94
N PRO A 397 2.73 -12.92 -3.60
CA PRO A 397 1.29 -13.10 -3.53
C PRO A 397 0.79 -13.32 -2.09
N ILE A 398 -0.42 -12.83 -1.77
CA ILE A 398 -1.04 -12.95 -0.42
C ILE A 398 -2.24 -13.92 -0.39
N GLY A 399 -2.32 -14.82 -1.37
CA GLY A 399 -3.44 -15.75 -1.54
C GLY A 399 -3.73 -16.63 -0.32
N LYS A 400 -4.98 -17.12 -0.24
CA LYS A 400 -5.44 -17.97 0.85
C LYS A 400 -4.95 -19.40 0.74
#